data_AF-A0A8B6BRJ0-F1
#
_entry.id   AF-A0A8B6BRJ0-F1
#
_cell.length_a   1.000
_cell.length_b   1.000
_cell.length_c   1.000
_cell.angle_alpha   90.00
_cell.angle_beta   90.00
_cell.angle_gamma   90.00
#
_symmetry.space_group_name_H-M   'P 1'
#
loop_
_entity.id
_entity.type
_entity.pdbx_description
1 polymer ?
#
loop_
_entity_poly.entity_id
_entity_poly.type
_entity_poly.pdbx_seq_one_letter_code
_entity_poly.pdbx_strand_id
1 'polypeptide(L)'
;MSACSHKSKHKHIESDVDPFMCTCGPCRSFWKDNFGEAAELLRESSLSRADDSTTIPHDQRGVKVGDRVLVRGQHAGTVKFVGVIDDNAIAPRLYVGVKLDDNINSTHNGVFKGKRYFYCERGHGAMVTYTEVQKLKQVDKRPPMQGNFMYPSFEEVKKRRKERNQKLVELYAKAGVAPPSDLMPTIARPKTEPNIHVGDPNDIVIKDLERQKERERRRREIMNEADQEKLELRKLRMQFGNNENADRMAITLRKLQRAYEEGLVISKRRGTRADLDYDSDED
;
A
#
# COMPACT_ATOMS: atom_id res chain seq x y z
N MET A 1 -32.52 12.13 41.00
CA MET A 1 -31.18 11.53 40.82
C MET A 1 -30.57 12.13 39.56
N SER A 2 -29.35 12.68 39.74
CA SER A 2 -28.51 13.55 38.92
C SER A 2 -28.89 13.91 37.48
N ALA A 3 -29.15 15.21 37.29
CA ALA A 3 -28.96 15.94 36.04
C ALA A 3 -27.45 16.16 35.79
N CYS A 4 -26.96 15.95 34.56
CA CYS A 4 -25.59 16.29 34.19
C CYS A 4 -25.56 17.65 33.47
N SER A 5 -25.20 18.69 34.23
CA SER A 5 -25.11 20.08 33.81
C SER A 5 -23.95 20.29 32.81
N HIS A 6 -24.26 20.53 31.54
CA HIS A 6 -23.27 21.01 30.57
C HIS A 6 -23.19 22.54 30.63
N LYS A 7 -22.41 23.06 31.59
CA LYS A 7 -21.93 24.44 31.53
C LYS A 7 -20.76 24.51 30.54
N SER A 8 -21.08 24.94 29.34
CA SER A 8 -20.11 25.46 28.37
C SER A 8 -19.34 26.63 28.99
N LYS A 9 -18.02 26.48 29.09
CA LYS A 9 -17.10 27.61 29.20
C LYS A 9 -16.06 27.43 28.10
N HIS A 10 -16.31 28.09 26.97
CA HIS A 10 -15.28 28.37 25.99
C HIS A 10 -14.16 29.16 26.67
N LYS A 11 -12.98 28.54 26.76
CA LYS A 11 -11.69 29.25 26.76
C LYS A 11 -10.93 28.76 25.55
N HIS A 12 -10.58 29.70 24.66
CA HIS A 12 -9.61 29.50 23.60
C HIS A 12 -8.31 28.95 24.21
N ILE A 13 -7.97 27.71 23.87
CA ILE A 13 -6.62 27.15 23.95
C ILE A 13 -6.44 26.34 22.67
N GLU A 14 -5.66 26.87 21.73
CA GLU A 14 -5.02 26.08 20.68
C GLU A 14 -4.02 25.12 21.37
N SER A 15 -4.31 23.82 21.37
CA SER A 15 -3.31 22.73 21.40
C SER A 15 -4.00 21.36 21.53
N ASP A 16 -3.81 20.51 20.51
CA ASP A 16 -3.52 19.07 20.64
C ASP A 16 -4.36 18.23 21.62
N VAL A 17 -5.69 18.18 21.45
CA VAL A 17 -6.44 17.02 21.93
C VAL A 17 -6.89 16.22 20.72
N ASP A 18 -6.13 15.17 20.44
CA ASP A 18 -6.41 14.23 19.36
C ASP A 18 -7.88 13.73 19.49
N PRO A 19 -8.74 13.95 18.48
CA PRO A 19 -10.15 13.52 18.50
C PRO A 19 -10.35 12.03 18.81
N PHE A 20 -9.30 11.21 18.65
CA PHE A 20 -9.31 9.77 18.94
C PHE A 20 -9.13 9.41 20.43
N MET A 21 -8.76 10.36 21.31
CA MET A 21 -8.44 10.08 22.72
C MET A 21 -9.64 9.89 23.66
N CYS A 22 -10.89 9.97 23.17
CA CYS A 22 -12.07 9.78 24.04
C CYS A 22 -12.29 8.28 24.36
N THR A 23 -12.05 7.91 25.62
CA THR A 23 -12.16 6.51 26.11
C THR A 23 -13.49 6.17 26.78
N CYS A 24 -14.51 7.02 26.65
CA CYS A 24 -15.81 6.76 27.26
C CYS A 24 -16.52 5.55 26.61
N GLY A 25 -17.39 4.88 27.36
CA GLY A 25 -18.10 3.67 26.91
C GLY A 25 -18.81 3.82 25.55
N PRO A 26 -19.57 4.90 25.30
CA PRO A 26 -20.24 5.13 24.00
C PRO A 26 -19.28 5.28 22.83
N CYS A 27 -18.17 6.02 23.00
CA CYS A 27 -17.14 6.12 21.99
C CYS A 27 -16.49 4.77 21.73
N ARG A 28 -16.20 3.99 22.79
CA ARG A 28 -15.60 2.65 22.64
C ARG A 28 -16.49 1.69 21.86
N SER A 29 -17.80 1.68 22.09
CA SER A 29 -18.75 0.88 21.31
C SER A 29 -18.81 1.35 19.86
N PHE A 30 -18.95 2.66 19.63
CA PHE A 30 -18.97 3.24 18.29
C PHE A 30 -17.71 2.90 17.48
N TRP A 31 -16.52 3.01 18.08
CA TRP A 31 -15.26 2.67 17.41
C TRP A 31 -15.15 1.16 17.15
N LYS A 32 -15.58 0.30 18.09
CA LYS A 32 -15.57 -1.15 17.92
C LYS A 32 -16.53 -1.61 16.81
N ASP A 33 -17.71 -1.00 16.73
CA ASP A 33 -18.72 -1.38 15.75
C ASP A 33 -18.34 -0.94 14.32
N ASN A 34 -17.65 0.20 14.18
CA ASN A 34 -17.21 0.71 12.87
C ASN A 34 -15.84 0.17 12.42
N PHE A 35 -14.94 -0.16 13.34
CA PHE A 35 -13.53 -0.49 13.02
C PHE A 35 -13.04 -1.84 13.56
N GLY A 36 -13.89 -2.60 14.27
CA GLY A 36 -13.57 -3.94 14.75
C GLY A 36 -12.32 -3.96 15.65
N GLU A 37 -11.37 -4.84 15.31
CA GLU A 37 -10.11 -5.01 16.06
C GLU A 37 -9.18 -3.78 15.96
N ALA A 38 -9.33 -2.95 14.91
CA ALA A 38 -8.57 -1.71 14.75
C ALA A 38 -9.02 -0.59 15.70
N ALA A 39 -10.14 -0.78 16.41
CA ALA A 39 -10.65 0.18 17.39
C ALA A 39 -9.75 0.34 18.62
N GLU A 40 -8.95 -0.67 18.96
CA GLU A 40 -8.03 -0.59 20.09
C GLU A 40 -6.83 0.30 19.81
N LEU A 41 -6.39 0.35 18.54
CA LEU A 41 -5.28 1.20 18.07
C LEU A 41 -5.61 2.69 18.14
N LEU A 42 -6.90 3.05 18.15
CA LEU A 42 -7.36 4.45 18.30
C LEU A 42 -7.20 4.97 19.74
N ARG A 43 -6.89 4.11 20.72
CA ARG A 43 -6.61 4.52 22.11
C ARG A 43 -5.20 5.09 22.29
N GLU A 44 -4.34 4.93 21.30
CA GLU A 44 -3.00 5.48 21.26
C GLU A 44 -3.00 6.79 20.48
N SER A 45 -2.10 7.70 20.86
CA SER A 45 -1.96 8.99 20.17
C SER A 45 -1.65 8.80 18.68
N SER A 46 -2.15 9.70 17.84
CA SER A 46 -1.80 9.73 16.41
C SER A 46 -0.29 9.76 16.14
N LEU A 47 0.51 10.38 17.02
CA LEU A 47 1.98 10.35 16.94
C LEU A 47 2.55 8.95 17.22
N SER A 48 2.15 8.29 18.31
CA SER A 48 2.63 6.93 18.62
C SER A 48 2.22 5.90 17.56
N ARG A 49 1.02 6.05 16.98
CA ARG A 49 0.59 5.22 15.84
C ARG A 49 1.43 5.43 14.58
N ALA A 50 2.02 6.60 14.38
CA ALA A 50 2.88 6.89 13.23
C ALA A 50 4.31 6.35 13.44
N ASP A 51 4.83 6.39 14.67
CA ASP A 51 6.21 6.00 14.96
C ASP A 51 6.45 4.48 14.84
N ASP A 52 5.54 3.66 15.36
CA ASP A 52 5.66 2.19 15.32
C ASP A 52 5.36 1.58 13.93
N SER A 53 4.73 2.35 13.05
CA SER A 53 4.13 1.84 11.82
C SER A 53 4.93 2.23 10.56
N THR A 54 5.65 3.35 10.60
CA THR A 54 6.33 3.93 9.43
C THR A 54 7.86 3.90 9.49
N THR A 55 8.47 3.64 10.65
CA THR A 55 9.93 3.62 10.76
C THR A 55 10.46 2.24 10.41
N ILE A 56 10.90 2.07 9.15
CA ILE A 56 11.85 0.99 8.83
C ILE A 56 13.06 1.26 9.73
N PRO A 57 13.50 0.33 10.60
CA PRO A 57 14.66 0.55 11.43
C PRO A 57 15.82 0.97 10.53
N HIS A 58 16.22 2.24 10.63
CA HIS A 58 17.27 2.82 9.80
C HIS A 58 18.65 2.23 10.16
N ASP A 59 18.69 1.34 11.15
CA ASP A 59 19.82 0.50 11.48
C ASP A 59 20.10 -0.45 10.30
N GLN A 60 21.38 -0.64 9.97
CA GLN A 60 21.85 -1.41 8.81
C GLN A 60 21.46 -2.92 8.85
N ARG A 61 20.69 -3.33 9.86
CA ARG A 61 20.09 -4.65 10.08
C ARG A 61 18.70 -4.83 9.46
N GLY A 62 18.10 -3.76 8.92
CA GLY A 62 16.79 -3.81 8.28
C GLY A 62 16.72 -4.76 7.08
N VAL A 63 15.55 -5.40 6.87
CA VAL A 63 15.27 -6.21 5.67
C VAL A 63 15.14 -5.29 4.45
N LYS A 64 15.89 -5.56 3.39
CA LYS A 64 15.87 -4.78 2.14
C LYS A 64 15.36 -5.61 0.97
N VAL A 65 14.87 -4.93 -0.07
CA VAL A 65 14.53 -5.57 -1.34
C VAL A 65 15.76 -6.30 -1.90
N GLY A 66 15.59 -7.58 -2.26
CA GLY A 66 16.66 -8.47 -2.71
C GLY A 66 17.28 -9.35 -1.62
N ASP A 67 16.99 -9.10 -0.33
CA ASP A 67 17.48 -9.95 0.76
C ASP A 67 16.82 -11.33 0.75
N ARG A 68 17.57 -12.33 1.22
CA ARG A 68 17.06 -13.67 1.49
C ARG A 68 16.45 -13.70 2.88
N VAL A 69 15.21 -14.16 2.97
CA VAL A 69 14.46 -14.17 4.21
C VAL A 69 13.71 -15.47 4.41
N LEU A 70 13.46 -15.80 5.67
CA LEU A 70 12.62 -16.89 6.09
C LEU A 70 11.30 -16.31 6.61
N VAL A 71 10.20 -16.73 6.00
CA VAL A 71 8.84 -16.31 6.35
C VAL A 71 8.27 -17.33 7.33
N ARG A 72 7.79 -16.84 8.49
CA ARG A 72 7.19 -17.66 9.57
C ARG A 72 8.05 -18.84 10.02
N GLY A 73 9.37 -18.72 9.87
CA GLY A 73 10.32 -19.79 10.23
C GLY A 73 10.29 -21.03 9.32
N GLN A 74 9.49 -21.06 8.25
CA GLN A 74 9.29 -22.27 7.44
C GLN A 74 9.65 -22.07 5.95
N HIS A 75 9.23 -20.95 5.35
CA HIS A 75 9.35 -20.77 3.91
C HIS A 75 10.43 -19.76 3.55
N ALA A 76 11.46 -20.20 2.83
CA ALA A 76 12.52 -19.32 2.37
C ALA A 76 12.08 -18.57 1.10
N GLY A 77 12.53 -17.33 0.97
CA GLY A 77 12.24 -16.52 -0.20
C GLY A 77 13.14 -15.31 -0.33
N THR A 78 12.84 -14.50 -1.35
CA THR A 78 13.55 -13.28 -1.69
C THR A 78 12.61 -12.09 -1.59
N VAL A 79 13.03 -11.05 -0.88
CA VAL A 79 12.22 -9.85 -0.69
C VAL A 79 12.10 -9.08 -2.00
N LYS A 80 10.87 -8.70 -2.35
CA LYS A 80 10.54 -7.92 -3.54
C LYS A 80 9.93 -6.56 -3.22
N PHE A 81 9.25 -6.43 -2.08
CA PHE A 81 8.63 -5.20 -1.64
C PHE A 81 8.82 -5.02 -0.13
N VAL A 82 9.06 -3.79 0.31
CA VAL A 82 9.07 -3.39 1.72
C VAL A 82 8.37 -2.04 1.79
N GLY A 83 7.27 -1.95 2.52
CA GLY A 83 6.52 -0.71 2.62
C GLY A 83 5.14 -0.87 3.25
N VAL A 84 4.43 0.24 3.37
CA VAL A 84 3.07 0.28 3.89
C VAL A 84 2.07 -0.11 2.80
N ILE A 85 1.00 -0.79 3.19
CA ILE A 85 -0.13 -1.12 2.31
C ILE A 85 -1.27 -0.13 2.59
N ASP A 86 -1.90 0.31 1.52
CA ASP A 86 -2.90 1.39 1.44
C ASP A 86 -4.14 1.31 2.32
N ASP A 87 -4.49 0.14 2.82
CA ASP A 87 -5.80 -0.09 3.44
C ASP A 87 -5.89 0.31 4.90
N ASN A 88 -4.75 0.59 5.54
CA ASN A 88 -4.71 0.90 6.95
C ASN A 88 -4.43 2.39 7.16
N ALA A 89 -5.38 3.25 6.79
CA ALA A 89 -5.30 4.70 7.05
C ALA A 89 -5.19 5.03 8.55
N ILE A 90 -5.59 4.09 9.41
CA ILE A 90 -5.58 4.23 10.86
C ILE A 90 -4.27 3.71 11.47
N ALA A 91 -3.67 2.64 10.95
CA ALA A 91 -2.43 2.10 11.49
C ALA A 91 -1.57 1.51 10.35
N PRO A 92 -0.77 2.34 9.68
CA PRO A 92 -0.04 1.93 8.48
C PRO A 92 1.09 0.94 8.81
N ARG A 93 0.79 -0.35 8.97
CA ARG A 93 1.80 -1.37 9.29
C ARG A 93 2.80 -1.56 8.13
N LEU A 94 4.05 -1.84 8.47
CA LEU A 94 5.09 -2.22 7.52
C LEU A 94 4.89 -3.68 7.07
N TYR A 95 4.70 -3.84 5.76
CA TYR A 95 4.59 -5.13 5.09
C TYR A 95 5.84 -5.42 4.26
N VAL A 96 6.13 -6.71 4.15
CA VAL A 96 7.20 -7.25 3.32
C VAL A 96 6.58 -8.22 2.33
N GLY A 97 6.72 -7.89 1.04
CA GLY A 97 6.36 -8.76 -0.07
C GLY A 97 7.53 -9.66 -0.43
N VAL A 98 7.34 -10.99 -0.32
CA VAL A 98 8.39 -11.99 -0.55
C VAL A 98 7.98 -12.89 -1.72
N LYS A 99 8.90 -13.09 -2.67
CA LYS A 99 8.83 -14.20 -3.64
C LYS A 99 9.41 -15.43 -2.97
N LEU A 100 8.56 -16.39 -2.62
CA LEU A 100 8.95 -17.68 -2.05
C LEU A 100 9.62 -18.55 -3.10
N ASP A 101 10.58 -19.37 -2.66
CA ASP A 101 11.22 -20.35 -3.52
C ASP A 101 10.29 -21.54 -3.80
N ASP A 102 9.61 -22.00 -2.75
CA ASP A 102 8.65 -23.10 -2.83
C ASP A 102 7.24 -22.59 -3.10
N ASN A 103 6.48 -23.40 -3.84
CA ASN A 103 5.05 -23.20 -4.02
C ASN A 103 4.32 -23.58 -2.71
N ILE A 104 3.68 -22.60 -2.07
CA ILE A 104 2.87 -22.82 -0.86
C ILE A 104 1.37 -22.98 -1.15
N ASN A 105 1.01 -23.28 -2.40
CA ASN A 105 -0.35 -23.32 -2.94
C ASN A 105 -1.15 -22.02 -2.69
N SER A 106 -0.42 -20.90 -2.56
CA SER A 106 -0.98 -19.57 -2.42
C SER A 106 -1.55 -19.08 -3.77
N THR A 107 -2.75 -18.51 -3.78
CA THR A 107 -3.29 -17.87 -5.00
C THR A 107 -2.64 -16.52 -5.29
N HIS A 108 -1.77 -16.03 -4.41
CA HIS A 108 -1.17 -14.72 -4.53
C HIS A 108 -0.04 -14.70 -5.57
N ASN A 109 -0.16 -13.78 -6.52
CA ASN A 109 0.80 -13.49 -7.59
C ASN A 109 1.45 -12.10 -7.42
N GLY A 110 1.48 -11.60 -6.18
CA GLY A 110 2.02 -10.28 -5.81
C GLY A 110 1.03 -9.11 -6.00
N VAL A 111 -0.21 -9.41 -6.38
CA VAL A 111 -1.35 -8.49 -6.29
C VAL A 111 -2.00 -8.63 -4.92
N PHE A 112 -2.15 -7.53 -4.22
CA PHE A 112 -2.84 -7.44 -2.94
C PHE A 112 -3.88 -6.34 -3.03
N LYS A 113 -5.16 -6.70 -2.81
CA LYS A 113 -6.30 -5.77 -2.78
C LYS A 113 -6.42 -4.88 -4.04
N GLY A 114 -6.22 -5.47 -5.22
CA GLY A 114 -6.33 -4.76 -6.50
C GLY A 114 -5.14 -3.85 -6.86
N LYS A 115 -4.07 -3.86 -6.05
CA LYS A 115 -2.79 -3.22 -6.38
C LYS A 115 -1.66 -4.25 -6.40
N ARG A 116 -0.78 -4.15 -7.39
CA ARG A 116 0.38 -5.02 -7.55
C ARG A 116 1.60 -4.38 -6.94
N TYR A 117 2.09 -5.00 -5.86
CA TYR A 117 3.29 -4.55 -5.16
C TYR A 117 4.55 -5.19 -5.72
N PHE A 118 4.45 -6.43 -6.22
CA PHE A 118 5.56 -7.13 -6.86
C PHE A 118 5.07 -8.17 -7.87
N TYR A 119 5.98 -8.66 -8.71
CA TYR A 119 5.70 -9.74 -9.64
C TYR A 119 6.24 -11.07 -9.09
N CYS A 120 5.39 -12.10 -9.04
CA CYS A 120 5.78 -13.47 -8.76
C CYS A 120 4.86 -14.47 -9.49
N GLU A 121 5.32 -15.71 -9.59
CA GLU A 121 4.50 -16.82 -10.06
C GLU A 121 3.35 -17.11 -9.08
N ARG A 122 2.23 -17.64 -9.60
CA ARG A 122 1.12 -18.10 -8.74
C ARG A 122 1.65 -19.21 -7.82
N GLY A 123 1.29 -19.18 -6.54
CA GLY A 123 1.84 -20.10 -5.54
C GLY A 123 3.04 -19.57 -4.77
N HIS A 124 3.74 -18.57 -5.32
CA HIS A 124 5.02 -18.09 -4.80
C HIS A 124 4.96 -16.71 -4.14
N GLY A 125 3.80 -16.08 -4.11
CA GLY A 125 3.62 -14.78 -3.46
C GLY A 125 3.25 -14.91 -1.99
N ALA A 126 3.97 -14.20 -1.12
CA ALA A 126 3.59 -14.00 0.27
C ALA A 126 3.64 -12.50 0.62
N MET A 127 2.60 -12.03 1.32
CA MET A 127 2.54 -10.70 1.93
C MET A 127 2.46 -10.89 3.44
N VAL A 128 3.50 -10.46 4.16
CA VAL A 128 3.62 -10.67 5.61
C VAL A 128 4.05 -9.39 6.31
N THR A 129 3.80 -9.32 7.61
CA THR A 129 4.28 -8.20 8.42
C THR A 129 5.80 -8.30 8.64
N TYR A 130 6.45 -7.17 8.88
CA TYR A 130 7.91 -7.14 9.08
C TYR A 130 8.38 -8.05 10.25
N THR A 131 7.55 -8.26 11.27
CA THR A 131 7.86 -9.12 12.43
C THR A 131 7.84 -10.62 12.10
N GLU A 132 7.13 -11.03 11.03
CA GLU A 132 7.05 -12.43 10.59
C GLU A 132 8.23 -12.84 9.67
N VAL A 133 9.18 -11.93 9.44
CA VAL A 133 10.28 -12.11 8.49
C VAL A 133 11.61 -12.13 9.23
N GLN A 134 12.38 -13.20 9.02
CA GLN A 134 13.73 -13.31 9.55
C GLN A 134 14.76 -13.24 8.42
N LYS A 135 15.72 -12.32 8.50
CA LYS A 135 16.80 -12.21 7.51
C LYS A 135 17.73 -13.43 7.60
N LEU A 136 17.84 -14.16 6.49
CA LEU A 136 18.81 -15.25 6.37
C LEU A 136 20.19 -14.65 6.12
N LYS A 137 21.17 -15.01 6.96
CA LYS A 137 22.57 -14.75 6.63
C LYS A 137 22.90 -15.57 5.38
N GLN A 138 23.48 -14.94 4.38
CA GLN A 138 24.05 -15.70 3.28
C GLN A 138 25.12 -16.60 3.89
N VAL A 139 24.95 -17.92 3.75
CA VAL A 139 26.01 -18.85 4.10
C VAL A 139 27.13 -18.53 3.13
N ASP A 140 28.25 -18.03 3.65
CA ASP A 140 29.45 -17.87 2.85
C ASP A 140 29.68 -19.20 2.14
N LYS A 141 29.70 -19.16 0.81
CA LYS A 141 29.98 -20.36 0.02
C LYS A 141 31.26 -20.93 0.59
N ARG A 142 31.21 -22.16 1.12
CA ARG A 142 32.39 -22.83 1.67
C ARG A 142 33.52 -22.63 0.66
N PRO A 143 34.69 -22.12 1.07
CA PRO A 143 35.78 -21.87 0.14
C PRO A 143 36.03 -23.17 -0.63
N PRO A 144 36.20 -23.09 -1.96
CA PRO A 144 36.42 -24.29 -2.76
C PRO A 144 37.62 -25.03 -2.20
N MET A 145 37.48 -26.34 -2.00
CA MET A 145 38.55 -27.18 -1.49
C MET A 145 39.72 -27.12 -2.48
N GLN A 146 40.80 -26.40 -2.14
CA GLN A 146 41.94 -26.21 -3.03
C GLN A 146 42.73 -27.52 -3.18
N GLY A 147 43.22 -27.80 -4.40
CA GLY A 147 44.11 -28.94 -4.67
C GLY A 147 43.42 -30.29 -4.84
N ASN A 148 42.09 -30.37 -4.85
CA ASN A 148 41.37 -31.63 -5.04
C ASN A 148 41.11 -31.89 -6.53
N PHE A 149 41.89 -32.76 -7.17
CA PHE A 149 41.80 -33.05 -8.61
C PHE A 149 40.43 -33.58 -9.06
N MET A 150 39.68 -34.22 -8.15
CA MET A 150 38.34 -34.75 -8.39
C MET A 150 37.25 -33.66 -8.36
N TYR A 151 37.46 -32.59 -7.58
CA TYR A 151 36.55 -31.45 -7.42
C TYR A 151 37.30 -30.13 -7.58
N PRO A 152 37.76 -29.80 -8.80
CA PRO A 152 38.54 -28.60 -9.06
C PRO A 152 37.74 -27.32 -8.79
N SER A 153 38.43 -26.26 -8.39
CA SER A 153 37.80 -24.96 -8.12
C SER A 153 37.09 -24.43 -9.36
N PHE A 154 35.98 -23.71 -9.16
CA PHE A 154 35.27 -23.02 -10.25
C PHE A 154 36.22 -22.14 -11.08
N GLU A 155 37.17 -21.47 -10.43
CA GLU A 155 38.17 -20.64 -11.10
C GLU A 155 39.13 -21.47 -11.96
N GLU A 156 39.57 -22.63 -11.48
CA GLU A 156 40.43 -23.55 -12.24
C GLU A 156 39.68 -24.16 -13.43
N VAL A 157 38.42 -24.54 -13.25
CA VAL A 157 37.57 -25.04 -14.35
C VAL A 157 37.36 -23.94 -15.39
N LYS A 158 37.08 -22.71 -14.95
CA LYS A 158 36.91 -21.53 -15.82
C LYS A 158 38.20 -21.22 -16.60
N LYS A 159 39.36 -21.26 -15.94
CA LYS A 159 40.67 -21.07 -16.56
C LYS A 159 40.96 -22.17 -17.60
N ARG A 160 40.80 -23.45 -17.25
CA ARG A 160 40.98 -24.57 -18.19
C ARG A 160 40.05 -24.51 -19.39
N ARG A 161 38.78 -24.14 -19.20
CA ARG A 161 37.83 -23.95 -20.31
C ARG A 161 38.29 -22.83 -21.25
N LYS A 162 38.76 -21.71 -20.71
CA LYS A 162 39.29 -20.58 -21.50
C LYS A 162 40.52 -20.99 -22.30
N GLU A 163 41.49 -21.63 -21.66
CA GLU A 163 42.72 -22.11 -22.31
C GLU A 163 42.43 -23.15 -23.40
N ARG A 164 41.53 -24.11 -23.11
CA ARG A 164 41.08 -25.10 -24.09
C ARG A 164 40.43 -24.41 -25.29
N ASN A 165 39.51 -23.47 -25.09
CA ASN A 165 38.87 -22.74 -26.17
C ASN A 165 39.87 -21.91 -26.98
N GLN A 166 40.85 -21.26 -26.33
CA GLN A 166 41.92 -20.52 -27.02
C GLN A 166 42.76 -21.43 -27.93
N LYS A 167 43.20 -22.60 -27.43
CA LYS A 167 43.93 -23.59 -28.23
C LYS A 167 43.10 -24.09 -29.41
N LEU A 168 41.80 -24.28 -29.20
CA LEU A 168 40.88 -24.75 -30.23
C LEU A 168 40.72 -23.70 -31.35
N VAL A 169 40.57 -22.43 -30.98
CA VAL A 169 40.57 -21.30 -31.94
C VAL A 169 41.87 -21.22 -32.72
N GLU A 170 43.02 -21.42 -32.07
CA GLU A 170 44.33 -21.42 -32.74
C GLU A 170 44.47 -22.57 -33.75
N LEU A 171 43.96 -23.76 -33.42
CA LEU A 171 43.92 -24.91 -34.33
C LEU A 171 43.06 -24.63 -35.57
N TYR A 172 41.87 -24.04 -35.39
CA TYR A 172 41.01 -23.64 -36.52
C TYR A 172 41.67 -22.59 -37.41
N ALA A 173 42.34 -21.60 -36.81
CA ALA A 173 43.08 -20.58 -37.54
C ALA A 173 44.23 -21.18 -38.38
N LYS A 174 44.99 -22.13 -37.81
CA LYS A 174 46.05 -22.87 -38.53
C LYS A 174 45.50 -23.75 -39.65
N ALA A 175 44.29 -24.28 -39.49
CA ALA A 175 43.62 -25.10 -40.51
C ALA A 175 42.94 -24.26 -41.61
N GLY A 176 42.86 -22.93 -41.48
CA GLY A 176 42.16 -22.05 -42.44
C GLY A 176 40.65 -22.23 -42.47
N VAL A 177 40.06 -22.85 -41.44
CA VAL A 177 38.62 -23.13 -41.33
C VAL A 177 38.01 -22.26 -40.22
N ALA A 178 36.85 -21.66 -40.48
CA ALA A 178 36.16 -20.85 -39.47
C ALA A 178 35.72 -21.73 -38.27
N PRO A 179 35.99 -21.31 -37.03
CA PRO A 179 35.58 -22.07 -35.85
C PRO A 179 34.04 -22.03 -35.65
N PRO A 180 33.42 -23.11 -35.13
CA PRO A 180 32.01 -23.15 -34.76
C PRO A 180 31.60 -22.00 -33.83
N SER A 181 30.41 -21.43 -34.05
CA SER A 181 29.84 -20.30 -33.29
C SER A 181 29.74 -20.54 -31.77
N ASP A 182 29.64 -21.80 -31.35
CA ASP A 182 29.52 -22.19 -29.94
C ASP A 182 30.86 -22.12 -29.15
N LEU A 183 31.99 -21.95 -29.83
CA LEU A 183 33.31 -21.78 -29.21
C LEU A 183 33.58 -20.34 -28.75
N MET A 184 32.82 -19.40 -29.30
CA MET A 184 32.75 -18.04 -28.77
C MET A 184 31.92 -18.09 -27.48
N PRO A 185 32.33 -17.44 -26.38
CA PRO A 185 31.48 -17.32 -25.21
C PRO A 185 30.24 -16.57 -25.66
N THR A 186 29.14 -17.31 -25.88
CA THR A 186 27.83 -16.73 -26.03
C THR A 186 27.62 -15.85 -24.81
N ILE A 187 27.41 -14.57 -25.10
CA ILE A 187 27.01 -13.55 -24.14
C ILE A 187 26.00 -14.23 -23.22
N ALA A 188 26.30 -14.19 -21.93
CA ALA A 188 25.53 -14.78 -20.86
C ALA A 188 24.05 -14.83 -21.25
N ARG A 189 23.42 -16.02 -21.22
CA ARG A 189 21.97 -16.06 -21.14
C ARG A 189 21.59 -15.04 -20.08
N PRO A 190 20.93 -13.92 -20.41
CA PRO A 190 20.51 -13.00 -19.39
C PRO A 190 19.67 -13.86 -18.44
N LYS A 191 20.04 -13.86 -17.15
CA LYS A 191 19.14 -14.36 -16.10
C LYS A 191 17.83 -13.70 -16.46
N THR A 192 16.83 -14.47 -16.87
CA THR A 192 15.57 -13.96 -17.40
C THR A 192 15.15 -12.84 -16.48
N GLU A 193 15.32 -11.61 -16.95
CA GLU A 193 14.88 -10.47 -16.18
C GLU A 193 13.38 -10.70 -15.99
N PRO A 194 12.86 -10.50 -14.77
CA PRO A 194 11.44 -10.67 -14.55
C PRO A 194 10.75 -9.82 -15.61
N ASN A 195 9.91 -10.46 -16.43
CA ASN A 195 9.20 -9.80 -17.52
C ASN A 195 8.38 -8.66 -16.93
N ILE A 196 8.95 -7.45 -16.92
CA ILE A 196 8.30 -6.24 -16.43
C ILE A 196 7.19 -5.99 -17.44
N HIS A 197 5.96 -6.40 -17.09
CA HIS A 197 4.80 -6.15 -17.93
C HIS A 197 4.52 -4.65 -17.86
N VAL A 198 5.12 -3.92 -18.79
CA VAL A 198 4.84 -2.50 -19.05
C VAL A 198 3.38 -2.42 -19.49
N GLY A 199 2.48 -2.20 -18.53
CA GLY A 199 1.04 -2.04 -18.79
C GLY A 199 0.07 -2.84 -17.91
N ASP A 200 0.47 -3.42 -16.77
CA ASP A 200 -0.51 -4.02 -15.85
C ASP A 200 -1.45 -2.94 -15.27
N PRO A 201 -2.78 -3.01 -15.48
CA PRO A 201 -3.74 -2.05 -14.92
C PRO A 201 -3.73 -1.97 -13.38
N ASN A 202 -3.16 -2.97 -12.72
CA ASN A 202 -3.06 -3.02 -11.26
C ASN A 202 -1.70 -2.56 -10.74
N ASP A 203 -0.78 -2.05 -11.58
CA ASP A 203 0.53 -1.59 -11.12
C ASP A 203 0.42 -0.54 -10.01
N ILE A 204 1.23 -0.69 -8.96
CA ILE A 204 1.20 0.21 -7.80
C ILE A 204 1.41 1.67 -8.20
N VAL A 205 2.31 1.96 -9.15
CA VAL A 205 2.60 3.33 -9.57
C VAL A 205 1.38 3.96 -10.26
N ILE A 206 0.70 3.18 -11.10
CA ILE A 206 -0.50 3.64 -11.83
C ILE A 206 -1.64 3.87 -10.84
N LYS A 207 -1.90 2.89 -9.96
CA LYS A 207 -2.99 2.96 -8.98
C LYS A 207 -2.79 4.08 -7.95
N ASP A 208 -1.55 4.36 -7.57
CA ASP A 208 -1.24 5.47 -6.66
C ASP A 208 -1.45 6.83 -7.32
N LEU A 209 -1.06 6.97 -8.59
CA LEU A 209 -1.28 8.20 -9.35
C LEU A 209 -2.78 8.47 -9.59
N GLU A 210 -3.56 7.44 -9.95
CA GLU A 210 -5.02 7.55 -10.09
C GLU A 210 -5.66 8.03 -8.78
N ARG A 211 -5.27 7.42 -7.66
CA ARG A 211 -5.78 7.77 -6.34
C ARG A 211 -5.38 9.20 -5.93
N GLN A 212 -4.15 9.63 -6.22
CA GLN A 212 -3.71 11.00 -5.97
C GLN A 212 -4.54 12.00 -6.78
N LYS A 213 -4.74 11.75 -8.07
CA LYS A 213 -5.58 12.59 -8.94
C LYS A 213 -7.02 12.68 -8.44
N GLU A 214 -7.60 11.57 -8.00
CA GLU A 214 -8.94 11.56 -7.42
C GLU A 214 -9.03 12.37 -6.13
N ARG A 215 -8.04 12.23 -5.23
CA ARG A 215 -7.95 13.02 -3.99
C ARG A 215 -7.80 14.51 -4.29
N GLU A 216 -6.97 14.89 -5.26
CA GLU A 216 -6.82 16.27 -5.69
C GLU A 216 -8.10 16.83 -6.32
N ARG A 217 -8.78 16.04 -7.16
CA ARG A 217 -10.08 16.42 -7.74
C ARG A 217 -11.10 16.67 -6.64
N ARG A 218 -11.24 15.74 -5.69
CA ARG A 218 -12.15 15.89 -4.54
C ARG A 218 -11.80 17.10 -3.68
N ARG A 219 -10.50 17.37 -3.46
CA ARG A 219 -10.05 18.56 -2.72
C ARG A 219 -10.41 19.85 -3.47
N ARG A 220 -10.27 19.87 -4.80
CA ARG A 220 -10.65 21.01 -5.65
C ARG A 220 -12.15 21.25 -5.64
N GLU A 221 -12.95 20.18 -5.71
CA GLU A 221 -14.41 20.26 -5.59
C GLU A 221 -14.84 20.87 -4.25
N ILE A 222 -14.28 20.41 -3.13
CA ILE A 222 -14.56 20.97 -1.80
C ILE A 222 -14.15 22.45 -1.71
N MET A 223 -12.99 22.82 -2.28
CA MET A 223 -12.55 24.22 -2.30
C MET A 223 -13.48 25.11 -3.12
N ASN A 224 -13.87 24.65 -4.32
CA ASN A 224 -14.82 25.36 -5.17
C ASN A 224 -16.19 25.51 -4.49
N GLU A 225 -16.67 24.47 -3.82
CA GLU A 225 -17.91 24.51 -3.05
C GLU A 225 -17.80 25.54 -1.91
N ALA A 226 -16.72 25.51 -1.13
CA ALA A 226 -16.48 26.49 -0.06
C ALA A 226 -16.39 27.94 -0.59
N ASP A 227 -15.78 28.17 -1.75
CA ASP A 227 -15.72 29.48 -2.40
C ASP A 227 -17.11 29.95 -2.86
N GLN A 228 -17.92 29.05 -3.42
CA GLN A 228 -19.33 29.34 -3.74
C GLN A 228 -20.13 29.67 -2.48
N GLU A 229 -19.95 28.90 -1.41
CA GLU A 229 -20.64 29.15 -0.14
C GLU A 229 -20.32 30.56 0.39
N LYS A 230 -19.04 30.95 0.32
CA LYS A 230 -18.58 32.27 0.76
C LYS A 230 -19.15 33.40 -0.09
N LEU A 231 -19.25 33.22 -1.41
CA LEU A 231 -19.85 34.20 -2.31
C LEU A 231 -21.35 34.40 -2.01
N GLU A 232 -22.08 33.33 -1.79
CA GLU A 232 -23.50 33.41 -1.41
C GLU A 232 -23.71 34.07 -0.06
N LEU A 233 -22.89 33.74 0.94
CA LEU A 233 -22.92 34.39 2.25
C LEU A 233 -22.69 35.91 2.10
N ARG A 234 -21.79 36.32 1.21
CA ARG A 234 -21.56 37.72 0.87
C ARG A 234 -22.78 38.40 0.26
N LYS A 235 -23.52 37.70 -0.62
CA LYS A 235 -24.77 38.23 -1.21
C LYS A 235 -25.87 38.39 -0.16
N LEU A 236 -26.05 37.40 0.72
CA LEU A 236 -26.98 37.46 1.85
C LEU A 236 -26.65 38.65 2.77
N ARG A 237 -25.37 38.87 3.08
CA ARG A 237 -24.92 40.05 3.85
C ARG A 237 -25.31 41.37 3.20
N MET A 238 -25.20 41.48 1.86
CA MET A 238 -25.64 42.69 1.16
C MET A 238 -27.17 42.91 1.24
N GLN A 239 -27.96 41.83 1.30
CA GLN A 239 -29.42 41.93 1.36
C GLN A 239 -29.96 42.25 2.76
N PHE A 240 -29.38 41.66 3.80
CA PHE A 240 -29.89 41.75 5.18
C PHE A 240 -29.09 42.71 6.08
N GLY A 241 -28.03 43.33 5.57
CA GLY A 241 -27.18 44.27 6.29
C GLY A 241 -26.06 43.61 7.11
N ASN A 242 -25.13 44.40 7.63
CA ASN A 242 -23.90 43.93 8.30
C ASN A 242 -24.04 43.71 9.83
N ASN A 243 -25.24 43.47 10.34
CA ASN A 243 -25.46 43.29 11.78
C ASN A 243 -25.24 41.83 12.20
N GLU A 244 -24.68 41.55 13.39
CA GLU A 244 -24.41 40.17 13.87
C GLU A 244 -25.67 39.28 13.88
N ASN A 245 -26.84 39.87 14.12
CA ASN A 245 -28.13 39.17 14.08
C ASN A 245 -28.52 38.75 12.64
N ALA A 246 -28.20 39.56 11.63
CA ALA A 246 -28.43 39.24 10.22
C ALA A 246 -27.52 38.09 9.75
N ASP A 247 -26.27 38.06 10.22
CA ASP A 247 -25.33 36.95 9.96
C ASP A 247 -25.82 35.62 10.53
N ARG A 248 -26.32 35.63 11.78
CA ARG A 248 -26.90 34.43 12.41
C ARG A 248 -28.14 33.95 11.64
N MET A 249 -29.01 34.85 11.21
CA MET A 249 -30.20 34.53 10.41
C MET A 249 -29.83 33.99 9.01
N ALA A 250 -28.83 34.56 8.35
CA ALA A 250 -28.37 34.07 7.04
C ALA A 250 -27.82 32.64 7.13
N ILE A 251 -27.05 32.33 8.18
CA ILE A 251 -26.50 30.99 8.41
C ILE A 251 -27.62 29.99 8.74
N THR A 252 -28.59 30.35 9.59
CA THR A 252 -29.69 29.45 9.95
C THR A 252 -30.62 29.17 8.78
N LEU A 253 -31.00 30.20 8.00
CA LEU A 253 -31.83 30.03 6.80
C LEU A 253 -31.15 29.13 5.78
N ARG A 254 -29.84 29.29 5.58
CA ARG A 254 -29.06 28.41 4.70
C ARG A 254 -29.05 26.95 5.17
N LYS A 255 -28.83 26.71 6.47
CA LYS A 255 -28.87 25.34 7.02
C LYS A 255 -30.24 24.70 6.85
N LEU A 256 -31.32 25.47 7.05
CA LEU A 256 -32.69 25.01 6.83
C LEU A 256 -32.95 24.70 5.35
N GLN A 257 -32.48 25.55 4.44
CA GLN A 257 -32.62 25.32 2.99
C GLN A 257 -31.86 24.07 2.53
N ARG A 258 -30.60 23.89 2.97
CA ARG A 258 -29.81 22.69 2.68
C ARG A 258 -30.49 21.42 3.22
N ALA A 259 -30.98 21.45 4.46
CA ALA A 259 -31.70 20.32 5.04
C ALA A 259 -33.00 20.00 4.29
N TYR A 260 -33.71 21.01 3.78
CA TYR A 260 -34.90 20.82 2.96
C TYR A 260 -34.58 20.18 1.60
N GLU A 261 -33.52 20.65 0.91
CA GLU A 261 -33.05 20.09 -0.36
C GLU A 261 -32.55 18.64 -0.19
N GLU A 262 -31.79 18.36 0.86
CA GLU A 262 -31.36 16.99 1.20
C GLU A 262 -32.56 16.09 1.48
N GLY A 263 -33.57 16.59 2.20
CA GLY A 263 -34.82 15.88 2.46
C GLY A 263 -35.60 15.56 1.18
N LEU A 264 -35.62 16.47 0.21
CA LEU A 264 -36.22 16.28 -1.13
C LEU A 264 -35.52 15.20 -1.96
N VAL A 265 -34.18 15.12 -1.87
CA VAL A 265 -33.42 14.06 -2.55
C VAL A 265 -33.69 12.70 -1.91
N ILE A 266 -33.78 12.64 -0.58
CA ILE A 266 -34.10 11.41 0.16
C ILE A 266 -35.53 10.95 -0.14
N SER A 267 -36.51 11.86 -0.20
CA SER A 267 -37.90 11.50 -0.52
C SER A 267 -38.05 10.99 -1.95
N LYS A 268 -37.37 11.60 -2.94
CA LYS A 268 -37.34 11.12 -4.33
C LYS A 268 -36.72 9.73 -4.46
N ARG A 269 -35.62 9.45 -3.76
CA ARG A 269 -35.00 8.10 -3.75
C ARG A 269 -35.90 7.04 -3.10
N ARG A 270 -36.75 7.42 -2.15
CA ARG A 270 -37.73 6.51 -1.53
C ARG A 270 -38.93 6.25 -2.45
N GLY A 271 -39.38 7.23 -3.22
CA GLY A 271 -40.42 7.05 -4.24
C GLY A 271 -40.00 6.05 -5.31
N THR A 272 -38.79 6.17 -5.86
CA THR A 272 -38.28 5.27 -6.91
C THR A 272 -38.04 3.83 -6.46
N ARG A 273 -37.98 3.56 -5.15
CA ARG A 273 -37.79 2.21 -4.59
C ARG A 273 -39.11 1.53 -4.22
N ALA A 274 -40.22 2.28 -4.16
CA ALA A 274 -41.55 1.72 -3.94
C ALA A 274 -42.21 1.21 -5.25
N ASP A 275 -41.70 1.61 -6.41
CA ASP A 275 -42.25 1.24 -7.73
C ASP A 275 -41.70 -0.09 -8.31
N LEU A 276 -40.88 -0.86 -7.55
CA LEU A 276 -40.29 -2.13 -8.00
C LEU A 276 -40.75 -3.37 -7.20
N ASP A 277 -41.67 -3.21 -6.23
CA ASP A 277 -42.17 -4.30 -5.38
C ASP A 277 -43.67 -4.62 -5.64
N TYR A 278 -44.15 -4.42 -6.87
CA TYR A 278 -45.49 -4.85 -7.31
C TYR A 278 -45.39 -5.56 -8.67
N ASP A 279 -44.84 -6.78 -8.67
CA ASP A 279 -45.08 -7.78 -9.73
C ASP A 279 -44.50 -9.13 -9.29
N SER A 280 -45.19 -9.80 -8.36
CA SER A 280 -45.16 -11.25 -8.14
C SER A 280 -46.26 -11.56 -7.12
N ASP A 281 -47.43 -12.00 -7.60
CA ASP A 281 -48.39 -12.91 -6.93
C ASP A 281 -49.79 -12.69 -7.54
N GLU A 282 -50.02 -13.20 -8.75
CA GLU A 282 -51.35 -13.66 -9.20
C GLU A 282 -51.18 -14.95 -10.01
N ASP A 283 -52.06 -15.90 -9.71
CA ASP A 283 -52.09 -17.34 -10.07
C ASP A 283 -52.07 -17.69 -11.57
#